data_AF-X1ILU8-F1
#
_entry.id   AF-X1ILU8-F1
#
_cell.length_a   1.000
_cell.length_b   1.000
_cell.length_c   1.000
_cell.angle_alpha   90.00
_cell.angle_beta   90.00
_cell.angle_gamma   90.00
#
_symmetry.space_group_name_H-M   'P 1'
#
loop_
_entity.id
_entity.type
_entity.pdbx_description
1 polymer ?
#
loop_
_entity_poly.entity_id
_entity_poly.type
_entity_poly.pdbx_seq_one_letter_code
_entity_poly.pdbx_strand_id
1 'polypeptide(L)'
;FYAVSSSLIWDIGSRSRLAGAVAAVLTLLMVVVFGEVAPKTIAATAPARLARLASLPLYGLRTLLKPISLLLDHWVVEPLTRLATGRRGPSHQLFVTTDELQAIVELASDEGAVGRDEGEMINEVLELHEIHVREVMVPRVDMVAFDLGASTGELLEQFRRTRLKRTVVYRESIDEVIGLVGARRAFLEPDRPVAELVEPVYFVPEQATVETLLKVFREKKIQLAVVV
;
A
#
# COMPACT_ATOMS: atom_id res chain seq x y z
N PHE A 1 -33.64 23.25 -24.10
CA PHE A 1 -32.62 24.31 -24.26
C PHE A 1 -32.04 24.32 -25.67
N TYR A 2 -31.32 23.27 -26.10
CA TYR A 2 -30.75 23.18 -27.46
C TYR A 2 -31.74 23.39 -28.63
N ALA A 3 -32.97 22.87 -28.53
CA ALA A 3 -34.00 23.09 -29.56
C ALA A 3 -34.43 24.57 -29.66
N VAL A 4 -34.52 25.28 -28.53
CA VAL A 4 -34.89 26.71 -28.47
C VAL A 4 -33.73 27.59 -28.92
N SER A 5 -32.51 27.23 -28.54
CA SER A 5 -31.27 27.85 -29.01
C SER A 5 -31.13 27.73 -30.54
N SER A 6 -31.37 26.53 -31.07
CA SER A 6 -31.30 26.26 -32.51
C SER A 6 -32.37 27.02 -33.30
N SER A 7 -33.61 27.08 -32.80
CA SER A 7 -34.67 27.88 -33.44
C SER A 7 -34.37 29.37 -33.43
N LEU A 8 -33.78 29.89 -32.34
CA LEU A 8 -33.42 31.31 -32.22
C LEU A 8 -32.27 31.69 -33.16
N ILE A 9 -31.26 30.82 -33.30
CA ILE A 9 -30.15 31.01 -34.24
C ILE A 9 -30.65 30.97 -35.68
N TRP A 10 -31.57 30.05 -35.99
CA TRP A 10 -32.17 29.93 -37.32
C TRP A 10 -32.97 31.18 -37.70
N ASP A 11 -33.79 31.69 -36.78
CA ASP A 11 -34.64 32.86 -37.02
C ASP A 11 -33.82 34.15 -37.19
N ILE A 12 -32.76 34.33 -36.39
CA ILE A 12 -31.82 35.46 -36.51
C ILE A 12 -30.93 35.34 -37.76
N GLY A 13 -30.48 34.12 -38.07
CA GLY A 13 -29.67 33.82 -39.25
C GLY A 13 -30.41 34.00 -40.57
N SER A 14 -31.74 33.80 -40.56
CA SER A 14 -32.61 34.07 -41.72
C SER A 14 -32.64 35.55 -42.11
N ARG A 15 -32.43 36.46 -41.15
CA ARG A 15 -32.41 37.93 -41.36
C ARG A 15 -31.03 38.46 -41.72
N SER A 16 -29.97 37.94 -41.08
CA SER A 16 -28.58 38.23 -41.50
C SER A 16 -27.62 37.10 -41.11
N ARG A 17 -26.78 36.68 -42.05
CA ARG A 17 -25.82 35.58 -41.85
C ARG A 17 -24.79 35.88 -40.75
N LEU A 18 -24.36 37.15 -40.65
CA LEU A 18 -23.42 37.60 -39.62
C LEU A 18 -24.04 37.57 -38.21
N ALA A 19 -25.28 38.04 -38.03
CA ALA A 19 -25.93 38.00 -36.71
C ALA A 19 -26.25 36.55 -36.29
N GLY A 20 -26.61 35.67 -37.23
CA GLY A 20 -26.81 34.25 -36.95
C GLY A 20 -25.52 33.56 -36.46
N ALA A 21 -24.38 33.84 -37.09
CA ALA A 21 -23.08 33.30 -36.66
C ALA A 21 -22.68 33.78 -35.26
N VAL A 22 -22.84 35.08 -34.98
CA VAL A 22 -22.58 35.66 -33.65
C VAL A 22 -23.50 35.04 -32.59
N ALA A 23 -24.78 34.91 -32.89
CA ALA A 23 -25.74 34.26 -31.99
C ALA A 23 -25.37 32.79 -31.72
N ALA A 24 -24.91 32.05 -32.73
CA ALA A 24 -24.47 30.67 -32.57
C ALA A 24 -23.26 30.53 -31.64
N VAL A 25 -22.24 31.36 -31.84
CA VAL A 25 -21.02 31.38 -31.00
C VAL A 25 -21.37 31.77 -29.56
N LEU A 26 -22.17 32.82 -29.38
CA LEU A 26 -22.58 33.27 -28.05
C LEU A 26 -23.39 32.18 -27.32
N THR A 27 -24.31 31.53 -28.03
CA THR A 27 -25.13 30.46 -27.45
C THR A 27 -24.30 29.25 -27.10
N LEU A 28 -23.35 28.85 -27.96
CA LEU A 28 -22.40 27.78 -27.66
C LEU A 28 -21.58 28.11 -26.40
N LEU A 29 -21.02 29.32 -26.32
CA LEU A 29 -20.25 29.75 -25.16
C LEU A 29 -21.09 29.71 -23.88
N MET A 30 -22.32 30.23 -23.93
CA MET A 30 -23.24 30.17 -22.79
C MET A 30 -23.55 28.73 -22.36
N VAL A 31 -23.81 27.84 -23.31
CA VAL A 31 -24.06 26.42 -23.03
C VAL A 31 -22.85 25.78 -22.36
N VAL A 32 -21.65 26.00 -22.90
CA VAL A 32 -20.42 25.40 -22.35
C VAL A 32 -20.14 25.94 -20.96
N VAL A 33 -20.22 27.26 -20.76
CA VAL A 33 -19.92 27.89 -19.47
C VAL A 33 -20.95 27.47 -18.41
N PHE A 34 -22.24 27.60 -18.68
CA PHE A 34 -23.28 27.37 -17.67
C PHE A 34 -23.78 25.93 -17.60
N GLY A 35 -23.70 25.19 -18.70
CA GLY A 35 -24.15 23.80 -18.77
C GLY A 35 -23.06 22.80 -18.40
N GLU A 36 -21.79 23.15 -18.59
CA GLU A 36 -20.69 22.19 -18.41
C GLU A 36 -19.63 22.69 -17.43
N VAL A 37 -18.96 23.80 -17.72
CA VAL A 37 -17.78 24.25 -16.97
C VAL A 37 -18.16 24.67 -15.55
N ALA A 38 -19.10 25.60 -15.37
CA ALA A 38 -19.47 26.11 -14.04
C ALA A 38 -20.02 25.01 -13.11
N PRO A 39 -20.95 24.13 -13.55
CA PRO A 39 -21.42 23.04 -12.71
C PRO A 39 -20.30 22.07 -12.31
N LYS A 40 -19.40 21.72 -13.25
CA LYS A 40 -18.25 20.84 -12.97
C LYS A 40 -17.28 21.48 -11.98
N THR A 41 -16.98 22.76 -12.13
CA THR A 41 -16.10 23.47 -11.19
C THR A 41 -16.72 23.56 -9.80
N ILE A 42 -18.01 23.88 -9.70
CA ILE A 42 -18.73 23.89 -8.41
C ILE A 42 -18.69 22.50 -7.76
N ALA A 43 -18.89 21.44 -8.55
CA ALA A 43 -18.78 20.06 -8.07
C ALA A 43 -17.38 19.73 -7.53
N ALA A 44 -16.32 20.20 -8.20
CA ALA A 44 -14.94 19.99 -7.78
C ALA A 44 -14.61 20.73 -6.47
N THR A 45 -15.23 21.88 -6.19
CA THR A 45 -14.97 22.63 -4.94
C THR A 45 -15.63 22.02 -3.70
N ALA A 46 -16.69 21.23 -3.85
CA ALA A 46 -17.38 20.60 -2.71
C ALA A 46 -17.82 19.14 -2.99
N PRO A 47 -16.88 18.22 -3.25
CA PRO A 47 -17.20 16.86 -3.69
C PRO A 47 -18.09 16.11 -2.68
N ALA A 48 -17.79 16.22 -1.39
CA ALA A 48 -18.50 15.48 -0.33
C ALA A 48 -19.98 15.89 -0.19
N ARG A 49 -20.29 17.18 -0.32
CA ARG A 49 -21.69 17.67 -0.23
C ARG A 49 -22.49 17.26 -1.46
N LEU A 50 -21.90 17.40 -2.64
CA LEU A 50 -22.56 17.05 -3.88
C LEU A 50 -22.74 15.53 -4.01
N ALA A 51 -21.73 14.74 -3.64
CA ALA A 51 -21.82 13.27 -3.58
C ALA A 51 -22.96 12.82 -2.65
N ARG A 52 -23.12 13.46 -1.48
CA ARG A 52 -24.21 13.16 -0.56
C ARG A 52 -25.58 13.47 -1.16
N LEU A 53 -25.75 14.63 -1.79
CA LEU A 53 -27.00 15.01 -2.44
C LEU A 53 -27.33 14.09 -3.64
N ALA A 54 -26.33 13.77 -4.46
CA ALA A 54 -26.48 12.94 -5.66
C ALA A 54 -26.63 11.44 -5.35
N SER A 55 -26.25 10.99 -4.15
CA SER A 55 -26.29 9.58 -3.75
C SER A 55 -27.68 8.95 -3.88
N LEU A 56 -28.73 9.65 -3.45
CA LEU A 56 -30.12 9.17 -3.47
C LEU A 56 -30.64 8.98 -4.92
N PRO A 57 -30.54 9.99 -5.81
CA PRO A 57 -30.88 9.82 -7.22
C PRO A 57 -30.08 8.72 -7.91
N LEU A 58 -28.76 8.66 -7.68
CA LEU A 58 -27.89 7.65 -8.27
C LEU A 58 -28.23 6.25 -7.76
N TYR A 59 -28.58 6.10 -6.48
CA TYR A 59 -29.02 4.83 -5.92
C TYR A 59 -30.34 4.35 -6.54
N GLY A 60 -31.28 5.27 -6.75
CA GLY A 60 -32.53 4.97 -7.47
C GLY A 60 -32.27 4.49 -8.90
N LEU A 61 -31.42 5.22 -9.64
CA LEU A 61 -31.03 4.85 -11.00
C LEU A 61 -30.31 3.50 -11.06
N ARG A 62 -29.37 3.26 -10.14
CA ARG A 62 -28.67 1.97 -10.01
C ARG A 62 -29.66 0.84 -9.78
N THR A 63 -30.63 1.03 -8.88
CA THR A 63 -31.65 0.02 -8.60
C THR A 63 -32.51 -0.28 -9.83
N LEU A 64 -32.87 0.75 -10.59
CA LEU A 64 -33.64 0.62 -11.83
C LEU A 64 -32.86 -0.10 -12.94
N LEU A 65 -31.55 0.17 -13.05
CA LEU A 65 -30.67 -0.42 -14.06
C LEU A 65 -30.13 -1.81 -13.66
N LYS A 66 -30.21 -2.19 -12.39
CA LYS A 66 -29.78 -3.50 -11.87
C LYS A 66 -30.34 -4.71 -12.63
N PRO A 67 -31.64 -4.80 -12.99
CA PRO A 67 -32.12 -5.94 -13.78
C PRO A 67 -31.45 -6.03 -15.15
N ILE A 68 -31.17 -4.89 -15.78
CA ILE A 68 -30.48 -4.83 -17.07
C ILE A 68 -29.02 -5.26 -16.91
N SER A 69 -28.33 -4.79 -15.87
CA SER A 69 -26.94 -5.20 -15.62
C SER A 69 -26.84 -6.69 -15.33
N LEU A 70 -27.77 -7.26 -14.55
CA LEU A 70 -27.81 -8.70 -14.26
C LEU A 70 -28.04 -9.54 -15.51
N LEU A 71 -28.92 -9.08 -16.42
CA LEU A 71 -29.09 -9.72 -17.72
C LEU A 71 -27.79 -9.68 -18.52
N LEU A 72 -27.13 -8.52 -18.59
CA LEU A 72 -25.89 -8.38 -19.34
C LEU A 72 -24.76 -9.24 -18.74
N ASP A 73 -24.64 -9.26 -17.42
CA ASP A 73 -23.64 -10.06 -16.71
C ASP A 73 -23.85 -11.56 -16.99
N HIS A 74 -25.08 -12.05 -16.88
CA HIS A 74 -25.38 -13.47 -17.06
C HIS A 74 -25.30 -13.93 -18.53
N TRP A 75 -25.78 -13.10 -19.46
CA TRP A 75 -25.88 -13.50 -20.88
C TRP A 75 -24.65 -13.15 -21.70
N VAL A 76 -23.84 -12.18 -21.28
CA VAL A 76 -22.70 -11.69 -22.06
C VAL A 76 -21.38 -11.85 -21.29
N VAL A 77 -21.29 -11.30 -20.08
CA VAL A 77 -20.02 -11.24 -19.35
C VAL A 77 -19.58 -12.63 -18.85
N GLU A 78 -20.49 -13.38 -18.24
CA GLU A 78 -20.20 -14.70 -17.66
C GLU A 78 -19.79 -15.75 -18.72
N PRO A 79 -20.44 -15.86 -19.90
CA PRO A 79 -19.99 -16.75 -20.96
C PRO A 79 -18.64 -16.35 -21.56
N LEU A 80 -18.42 -15.05 -21.79
CA LEU A 80 -17.16 -14.55 -22.37
C LEU A 80 -15.98 -14.74 -21.41
N THR A 81 -16.16 -14.41 -20.13
CA THR A 81 -15.13 -14.61 -19.10
C THR A 81 -14.81 -16.08 -18.90
N ARG A 82 -15.83 -16.95 -18.92
CA ARG A 82 -15.64 -18.40 -18.84
C ARG A 82 -14.88 -18.96 -20.05
N LEU A 83 -15.14 -18.43 -21.24
CA LEU A 83 -14.41 -18.82 -22.45
C LEU A 83 -12.95 -18.33 -22.42
N ALA A 84 -12.70 -17.12 -21.92
CA ALA A 84 -11.38 -16.51 -21.89
C ALA A 84 -10.47 -17.04 -20.75
N THR A 85 -11.03 -17.31 -19.56
CA THR A 85 -10.24 -17.62 -18.35
C THR A 85 -10.55 -18.98 -17.72
N GLY A 86 -11.55 -19.71 -18.22
CA GLY A 86 -11.95 -21.01 -17.68
C GLY A 86 -12.61 -20.97 -16.30
N ARG A 87 -12.83 -19.79 -15.72
CA ARG A 87 -13.44 -19.56 -14.41
C ARG A 87 -14.85 -18.97 -14.56
N ARG A 88 -15.74 -19.20 -13.59
CA ARG A 88 -17.00 -18.44 -13.50
C ARG A 88 -16.65 -16.96 -13.30
N GLY A 89 -17.38 -16.10 -13.98
CA GLY A 89 -17.13 -14.65 -14.03
C GLY A 89 -17.03 -14.00 -12.64
N PRO A 90 -16.48 -12.78 -12.57
CA PRO A 90 -16.05 -12.16 -11.33
C PRO A 90 -17.20 -12.09 -10.33
N SER A 91 -17.08 -12.86 -9.23
CA SER A 91 -17.82 -12.56 -8.02
C SER A 91 -17.46 -11.12 -7.63
N HIS A 92 -18.47 -10.33 -7.27
CA HIS A 92 -18.38 -8.93 -6.82
C HIS A 92 -17.56 -8.72 -5.53
N GLN A 93 -16.52 -9.52 -5.29
CA GLN A 93 -15.51 -9.24 -4.30
C GLN A 93 -14.56 -8.24 -4.97
N LEU A 94 -14.53 -7.01 -4.45
CA LEU A 94 -13.44 -6.08 -4.74
C LEU A 94 -12.15 -6.75 -4.26
N PHE A 95 -11.53 -7.53 -5.13
CA PHE A 95 -10.14 -7.92 -4.96
C PHE A 95 -9.33 -6.71 -5.40
N VAL A 96 -9.20 -5.73 -4.51
CA VAL A 96 -8.21 -4.68 -4.71
C VAL A 96 -6.85 -5.36 -4.62
N THR A 97 -6.14 -5.44 -5.73
CA THR A 97 -4.77 -5.96 -5.74
C THR A 97 -3.83 -4.98 -5.05
N THR A 98 -2.64 -5.42 -4.67
CA THR A 98 -1.61 -4.52 -4.12
C THR A 98 -1.31 -3.39 -5.09
N ASP A 99 -1.18 -3.68 -6.38
CA ASP A 99 -0.95 -2.70 -7.45
C ASP A 99 -2.10 -1.68 -7.55
N GLU A 100 -3.36 -2.14 -7.47
CA GLU A 100 -4.52 -1.24 -7.48
C GLU A 100 -4.55 -0.36 -6.22
N LEU A 101 -4.14 -0.89 -5.07
CA LEU A 101 -4.05 -0.12 -3.83
C LEU A 101 -2.94 0.94 -3.91
N GLN A 102 -1.77 0.59 -4.44
CA GLN A 102 -0.67 1.54 -4.69
C GLN A 102 -1.12 2.66 -5.63
N ALA A 103 -1.81 2.34 -6.73
CA ALA A 103 -2.35 3.34 -7.65
C ALA A 103 -3.34 4.30 -6.99
N ILE A 104 -4.16 3.80 -6.05
CA ILE A 104 -5.07 4.65 -5.26
C ILE A 104 -4.29 5.58 -4.33
N VAL A 105 -3.23 5.08 -3.68
CA VAL A 105 -2.38 5.86 -2.77
C VAL A 105 -1.63 6.96 -3.53
N GLU A 106 -1.10 6.65 -4.71
CA GLU A 106 -0.45 7.62 -5.60
C GLU A 106 -1.42 8.72 -6.01
N LEU A 107 -2.62 8.35 -6.48
CA LEU A 107 -3.65 9.32 -6.86
C LEU A 107 -4.05 10.21 -5.68
N ALA A 108 -4.23 9.63 -4.49
CA ALA A 108 -4.57 10.38 -3.28
C ALA A 108 -3.45 11.34 -2.86
N SER A 109 -2.19 10.97 -3.11
CA SER A 109 -1.02 11.81 -2.85
C SER A 109 -0.93 12.98 -3.83
N ASP A 110 -1.21 12.74 -5.12
CA ASP A 110 -1.22 13.77 -6.16
C ASP A 110 -2.38 14.78 -5.98
N GLU A 111 -3.54 14.31 -5.52
CA GLU A 111 -4.69 15.17 -5.17
C GLU A 111 -4.49 15.93 -3.85
N GLY A 112 -3.38 15.68 -3.13
CA GLY A 112 -3.06 16.32 -1.85
C GLY A 112 -3.93 15.85 -0.68
N ALA A 113 -4.64 14.74 -0.83
CA ALA A 113 -5.41 14.11 0.24
C ALA A 113 -4.50 13.32 1.22
N VAL A 114 -3.35 12.86 0.73
CA VAL A 114 -2.27 12.20 1.48
C VAL A 114 -0.97 12.97 1.25
N GLY A 115 -0.15 13.20 2.28
CA GLY A 115 1.16 13.81 2.12
C GLY A 115 2.10 12.89 1.33
N ARG A 116 3.05 13.45 0.57
CA ARG A 116 3.98 12.64 -0.26
C ARG A 116 4.74 11.61 0.58
N ASP A 117 5.31 12.04 1.71
CA ASP A 117 6.04 11.17 2.64
C ASP A 117 5.14 10.06 3.23
N GLU A 118 3.85 10.34 3.42
CA GLU A 118 2.88 9.37 3.93
C GLU A 118 2.50 8.34 2.86
N GLY A 119 2.37 8.77 1.61
CA GLY A 119 2.16 7.89 0.46
C GLY A 119 3.34 6.98 0.22
N GLU A 120 4.57 7.51 0.27
CA GLU A 120 5.81 6.72 0.18
C GLU A 120 5.88 5.66 1.29
N MET A 121 5.59 6.05 2.54
CA MET A 121 5.57 5.10 3.66
C MET A 121 4.55 3.97 3.46
N ILE A 122 3.35 4.28 2.95
CA ILE A 122 2.33 3.26 2.68
C ILE A 122 2.83 2.29 1.61
N ASN A 123 3.44 2.79 0.53
CA ASN A 123 3.98 1.95 -0.53
C ASN A 123 5.10 1.03 -0.01
N GLU A 124 6.05 1.54 0.78
CA GLU A 124 7.11 0.72 1.40
C GLU A 124 6.53 -0.37 2.30
N VAL A 125 5.49 -0.07 3.08
CA VAL A 125 4.82 -1.06 3.94
C VAL A 125 4.15 -2.14 3.10
N LEU A 126 3.53 -1.78 1.97
CA LEU A 126 2.93 -2.74 1.06
C LEU A 126 3.98 -3.66 0.44
N GLU A 127 5.22 -3.22 0.23
CA GLU A 127 6.29 -4.05 -0.34
C GLU A 127 6.91 -5.06 0.65
N LEU A 128 6.72 -4.89 1.97
CA LEU A 128 7.34 -5.76 2.99
C LEU A 128 6.97 -7.25 2.88
N HIS A 129 5.84 -7.57 2.25
CA HIS A 129 5.42 -8.96 2.05
C HIS A 129 6.19 -9.65 0.92
N GLU A 130 6.87 -8.90 0.05
CA GLU A 130 7.68 -9.43 -1.06
C GLU A 130 9.17 -9.51 -0.72
N ILE A 131 9.63 -8.69 0.24
CA ILE A 131 11.03 -8.68 0.66
C ILE A 131 11.32 -9.90 1.53
N HIS A 132 12.32 -10.69 1.16
CA HIS A 132 12.77 -11.82 1.94
C HIS A 132 13.78 -11.41 3.02
N VAL A 133 13.82 -12.15 4.14
CA VAL A 133 14.74 -11.90 5.25
C VAL A 133 16.20 -11.93 4.81
N ARG A 134 16.56 -12.79 3.84
CA ARG A 134 17.92 -12.83 3.25
C ARG A 134 18.38 -11.50 2.65
N GLU A 135 17.47 -10.62 2.26
CA GLU A 135 17.78 -9.34 1.60
C GLU A 135 18.10 -8.24 2.62
N VAL A 136 17.65 -8.41 3.87
CA VAL A 136 17.82 -7.41 4.94
C VAL A 136 18.69 -7.91 6.10
N MET A 137 19.12 -9.17 6.09
CA MET A 137 19.95 -9.76 7.13
C MET A 137 21.40 -9.25 7.09
N VAL A 138 22.09 -9.28 8.24
CA VAL A 138 23.54 -9.13 8.27
C VAL A 138 24.18 -10.44 7.82
N PRO A 139 25.02 -10.45 6.77
CA PRO A 139 25.67 -11.68 6.29
C PRO A 139 26.52 -12.34 7.38
N ARG A 140 26.64 -13.67 7.33
CA ARG A 140 27.43 -14.49 8.28
C ARG A 140 28.86 -13.97 8.47
N VAL A 141 29.51 -13.51 7.40
CA VAL A 141 30.90 -13.03 7.42
C VAL A 141 31.07 -11.71 8.17
N ASP A 142 29.99 -10.92 8.27
CA ASP A 142 29.96 -9.63 8.96
C ASP A 142 29.33 -9.74 10.36
N MET A 143 28.89 -10.95 10.74
CA MET A 143 28.23 -11.19 12.02
C MET A 143 29.23 -11.10 13.17
N VAL A 144 28.91 -10.25 14.15
CA VAL A 144 29.63 -10.23 15.42
C VAL A 144 29.14 -11.39 16.29
N ALA A 145 29.95 -12.42 16.38
CA ALA A 145 29.71 -13.59 17.21
C ALA A 145 30.80 -13.75 18.29
N PHE A 146 30.54 -14.57 19.30
CA PHE A 146 31.45 -14.82 20.42
C PHE A 146 31.52 -16.33 20.72
N ASP A 147 32.71 -16.83 21.00
CA ASP A 147 32.93 -18.23 21.33
C ASP A 147 32.45 -18.53 22.76
N LEU A 148 31.60 -19.54 22.93
CA LEU A 148 31.14 -20.03 24.23
C LEU A 148 32.29 -20.42 25.18
N GLY A 149 33.42 -20.88 24.62
CA GLY A 149 34.60 -21.29 25.38
C GLY A 149 35.48 -20.14 25.88
N ALA A 150 35.27 -18.93 25.38
CA ALA A 150 36.05 -17.76 25.77
C ALA A 150 35.58 -17.16 27.11
N SER A 151 36.44 -16.37 27.73
CA SER A 151 36.19 -15.81 29.05
C SER A 151 35.17 -14.67 29.01
N THR A 152 34.44 -14.48 30.11
CA THR A 152 33.52 -13.34 30.26
C THR A 152 34.25 -12.00 30.18
N GLY A 153 35.53 -11.94 30.57
CA GLY A 153 36.38 -10.75 30.40
C GLY A 153 36.54 -10.35 28.93
N GLU A 154 36.83 -11.30 28.04
CA GLU A 154 36.93 -11.07 26.59
C GLU A 154 35.58 -10.63 25.99
N LEU A 155 34.48 -11.22 26.48
CA LEU A 155 33.13 -10.82 26.08
C LEU A 155 32.85 -9.34 26.42
N LEU A 156 33.25 -8.90 27.62
CA LEU A 156 33.11 -7.51 28.05
C LEU A 156 33.96 -6.55 27.19
N GLU A 157 35.18 -6.94 26.84
CA GLU A 157 36.02 -6.16 25.92
C GLU A 157 35.41 -6.07 24.52
N GLN A 158 34.84 -7.16 24.01
CA GLN A 158 34.11 -7.16 22.75
C GLN A 158 32.93 -6.17 22.79
N PHE A 159 32.11 -6.18 23.85
CA PHE A 159 31.01 -5.21 23.98
C PHE A 159 31.50 -3.76 24.07
N ARG A 160 32.65 -3.50 24.73
CA ARG A 160 33.25 -2.15 24.76
C ARG A 160 33.71 -1.70 23.37
N ARG A 161 34.28 -2.61 22.58
CA ARG A 161 34.78 -2.33 21.22
C ARG A 161 33.65 -2.13 20.21
N THR A 162 32.66 -3.02 20.21
CA THR A 162 31.60 -3.04 19.18
C THR A 162 30.41 -2.14 19.54
N ARG A 163 30.25 -1.79 20.82
CA ARG A 163 29.09 -1.04 21.36
C ARG A 163 27.73 -1.69 21.08
N LEU A 164 27.73 -3.00 20.79
CA LEU A 164 26.51 -3.76 20.58
C LEU A 164 25.80 -4.04 21.91
N LYS A 165 24.46 -4.10 21.87
CA LYS A 165 23.65 -4.46 23.05
C LYS A 165 23.56 -5.96 23.28
N ARG A 166 23.72 -6.76 22.22
CA ARG A 166 23.65 -8.22 22.22
C ARG A 166 24.66 -8.76 21.21
N THR A 167 25.19 -9.95 21.47
CA THR A 167 26.06 -10.68 20.54
C THR A 167 25.59 -12.12 20.43
N VAL A 168 25.78 -12.72 19.27
CA VAL A 168 25.52 -14.15 19.06
C VAL A 168 26.63 -14.96 19.73
N VAL A 169 26.27 -16.08 20.35
CA VAL A 169 27.23 -17.02 20.95
C VAL A 169 27.18 -18.34 20.19
N TYR A 170 28.34 -18.83 19.79
CA TYR A 170 28.49 -20.09 19.06
C TYR A 170 29.41 -21.06 19.82
N ARG A 171 29.37 -22.33 19.44
CA ARG A 171 30.30 -23.37 19.93
C ARG A 171 31.08 -23.92 18.75
N GLU A 172 32.40 -24.05 18.87
CA GLU A 172 33.31 -24.63 17.84
C GLU A 172 33.36 -23.87 16.49
N SER A 173 32.22 -23.69 15.82
CA SER A 173 32.04 -22.94 14.58
C SER A 173 30.87 -21.95 14.68
N ILE A 174 30.94 -20.86 13.93
CA ILE A 174 29.86 -19.87 13.77
C ILE A 174 28.56 -20.54 13.25
N ASP A 175 28.64 -21.74 12.68
CA ASP A 175 27.50 -22.53 12.23
C ASP A 175 26.69 -23.17 13.37
N GLU A 176 27.31 -23.39 14.53
CA GLU A 176 26.64 -23.92 15.72
C GLU A 176 26.31 -22.78 16.69
N VAL A 177 25.29 -21.99 16.34
CA VAL A 177 24.77 -20.92 17.20
C VAL A 177 23.99 -21.51 18.38
N ILE A 178 24.44 -21.18 19.59
CA ILE A 178 23.84 -21.67 20.84
C ILE A 178 22.78 -20.68 21.37
N GLY A 179 23.01 -19.38 21.18
CA GLY A 179 22.09 -18.35 21.68
C GLY A 179 22.64 -16.92 21.59
N LEU A 180 22.14 -16.07 22.47
CA LEU A 180 22.50 -14.65 22.56
C LEU A 180 22.95 -14.30 23.96
N VAL A 181 23.91 -13.38 24.08
CA VAL A 181 24.24 -12.74 25.36
C VAL A 181 24.01 -11.24 25.25
N GLY A 182 23.33 -10.68 26.26
CA GLY A 182 23.12 -9.25 26.38
C GLY A 182 24.25 -8.55 27.15
N ALA A 183 24.74 -7.44 26.61
CA ALA A 183 25.80 -6.63 27.22
C ALA A 183 25.47 -6.27 28.67
N ARG A 184 24.24 -5.81 28.94
CA ARG A 184 23.78 -5.44 30.29
C ARG A 184 23.99 -6.56 31.31
N ARG A 185 23.66 -7.79 30.96
CA ARG A 185 23.75 -8.94 31.87
C ARG A 185 25.21 -9.34 32.10
N ALA A 186 26.01 -9.38 31.03
CA ALA A 186 27.44 -9.62 31.13
C ALA A 186 28.15 -8.60 32.03
N PHE A 187 27.81 -7.31 31.94
CA PHE A 187 28.38 -6.27 32.81
C PHE A 187 27.94 -6.36 34.27
N LEU A 188 26.75 -6.90 34.55
CA LEU A 188 26.22 -7.06 35.92
C LEU A 188 26.75 -8.33 36.60
N GLU A 189 27.08 -9.37 35.84
CA GLU A 189 27.51 -10.67 36.32
C GLU A 189 28.87 -11.07 35.71
N PRO A 190 29.95 -10.28 35.91
CA PRO A 190 31.23 -10.46 35.21
C PRO A 190 31.96 -11.76 35.60
N ASP A 191 31.70 -12.28 36.80
CA ASP A 191 32.34 -13.49 37.32
C ASP A 191 31.65 -14.78 36.85
N ARG A 192 30.49 -14.67 36.18
CA ARG A 192 29.77 -15.84 35.68
C ARG A 192 30.31 -16.32 34.35
N PRO A 193 30.41 -17.64 34.12
CA PRO A 193 30.74 -18.18 32.81
C PRO A 193 29.75 -17.73 31.74
N VAL A 194 30.24 -17.48 30.52
CA VAL A 194 29.41 -17.06 29.39
C VAL A 194 28.24 -18.01 29.15
N ALA A 195 28.46 -19.32 29.31
CA ALA A 195 27.43 -20.35 29.18
C ALA A 195 26.19 -20.15 30.08
N GLU A 196 26.34 -19.53 31.26
CA GLU A 196 25.21 -19.23 32.16
C GLU A 196 24.48 -17.93 31.80
N LEU A 197 25.11 -17.09 30.98
CA LEU A 197 24.59 -15.80 30.52
C LEU A 197 23.84 -15.93 29.18
N VAL A 198 24.01 -17.05 28.48
CA VAL A 198 23.36 -17.33 27.19
C VAL A 198 21.85 -17.44 27.36
N GLU A 199 21.13 -16.69 26.55
CA GLU A 199 19.69 -16.73 26.40
C GLU A 199 19.33 -17.38 25.06
N PRO A 200 18.19 -18.10 24.97
CA PRO A 200 17.75 -18.71 23.72
C PRO A 200 17.59 -17.66 22.60
N VAL A 201 18.00 -18.03 21.39
CA VAL A 201 17.78 -17.22 20.18
C VAL A 201 16.64 -17.79 19.35
N TYR A 202 15.91 -16.91 18.67
CA TYR A 202 14.87 -17.33 17.72
C TYR A 202 15.49 -17.50 16.33
N PHE A 203 15.17 -18.61 15.67
CA PHE A 203 15.63 -18.90 14.32
C PHE A 203 14.53 -18.62 13.30
N VAL A 204 14.89 -18.03 12.16
CA VAL A 204 13.98 -17.71 11.07
C VAL A 204 14.55 -18.22 9.73
N PRO A 205 13.76 -18.83 8.84
CA PRO A 205 14.24 -19.22 7.53
C PRO A 205 14.65 -18.00 6.68
N GLU A 206 15.70 -18.13 5.88
CA GLU A 206 16.13 -17.08 4.94
C GLU A 206 15.05 -16.67 3.92
N GLN A 207 14.16 -17.61 3.61
CA GLN A 207 13.07 -17.49 2.63
C GLN A 207 11.84 -16.79 3.22
N ALA A 208 11.78 -16.62 4.55
CA ALA A 208 10.66 -15.93 5.19
C ALA A 208 10.61 -14.47 4.75
N THR A 209 9.42 -13.86 4.77
CA THR A 209 9.25 -12.45 4.40
C THR A 209 9.53 -11.54 5.60
N VAL A 210 9.90 -10.29 5.33
CA VAL A 210 10.11 -9.27 6.38
C VAL A 210 8.83 -9.03 7.17
N GLU A 211 7.65 -9.03 6.51
CA GLU A 211 6.35 -8.98 7.18
C GLU A 211 6.19 -10.11 8.24
N THR A 212 6.54 -11.34 7.86
CA THR A 212 6.47 -12.50 8.75
C THR A 212 7.44 -12.34 9.93
N LEU A 213 8.67 -11.88 9.66
CA LEU A 213 9.66 -11.62 10.71
C LEU A 213 9.19 -10.53 11.69
N LEU A 214 8.62 -9.44 11.19
CA LEU A 214 8.07 -8.36 12.02
C LEU A 214 6.94 -8.85 12.91
N LYS A 215 6.06 -9.72 12.39
CA LYS A 215 4.99 -10.35 13.18
C LYS A 215 5.58 -11.19 14.32
N VAL A 216 6.58 -12.02 14.03
CA VAL A 216 7.29 -12.81 15.05
C VAL A 216 7.93 -11.91 16.11
N PHE A 217 8.62 -10.84 15.70
CA PHE A 217 9.25 -9.88 16.62
C PHE A 217 8.23 -9.24 17.56
N ARG A 218 7.06 -8.84 17.04
CA ARG A 218 5.97 -8.25 17.84
C ARG A 218 5.35 -9.24 18.81
N GLU A 219 5.01 -10.45 18.34
CA GLU A 219 4.35 -11.48 19.15
C GLU A 219 5.26 -12.00 20.27
N LYS A 220 6.53 -12.24 19.95
CA LYS A 220 7.53 -12.76 20.90
C LYS A 220 8.23 -11.67 21.70
N LYS A 221 8.02 -10.39 21.36
CA LYS A 221 8.71 -9.22 21.95
C LYS A 221 10.24 -9.34 21.88
N ILE A 222 10.74 -9.86 20.76
CA ILE A 222 12.18 -9.99 20.48
C ILE A 222 12.61 -8.94 19.45
N GLN A 223 13.92 -8.67 19.39
CA GLN A 223 14.51 -7.64 18.53
C GLN A 223 15.60 -8.19 17.60
N LEU A 224 15.92 -9.47 17.73
CA LEU A 224 17.00 -10.14 17.01
C LEU A 224 16.61 -11.60 16.82
N ALA A 225 16.84 -12.11 15.62
CA ALA A 225 16.75 -13.52 15.27
C ALA A 225 17.99 -13.92 14.46
N VAL A 226 18.26 -15.22 14.41
CA VAL A 226 19.33 -15.80 13.58
C VAL A 226 18.68 -16.45 12.37
N VAL A 227 19.24 -16.18 11.20
CA VAL A 227 18.72 -16.69 9.94
C VAL A 227 19.32 -18.07 9.65
N VAL A 228 18.49 -19.01 9.19
CA VAL A 228 18.87 -20.39 8.83
C VAL A 228 18.34 -20.81 7.47
#